data_AF-A0A1G8ICS4-F1
#
_entry.id   AF-A0A1G8ICS4-F1
#
_cell.length_a   1.000
_cell.length_b   1.000
_cell.length_c   1.000
_cell.angle_alpha   90.00
_cell.angle_beta   90.00
_cell.angle_gamma   90.00
#
_symmetry.space_group_name_H-M   'P 1'
#
loop_
_entity.id
_entity.type
_entity.pdbx_description
1 polymer ?
#
loop_
_entity_poly.entity_id
_entity_poly.type
_entity_poly.pdbx_seq_one_letter_code
_entity_poly.pdbx_strand_id
1 'polypeptide(L)'
;MKLELKHKVLPVLILTVGGVLLLGLTFMGYYGVVLLGERFIAGGNPQLFPMDRARFFTMAVIFIVYILVSRFLKSDLLKSLLFISPFTMALVVVILKYYETPFAALAIVALLYLLTLGVFRMKKRNWMYYYAASMSFVIALAYAWPR
;
A
#
# COMPACT_ATOMS: atom_id res chain seq x y z
N MET A 1 -6.30 33.97 0.17
CA MET A 1 -5.40 33.04 0.89
C MET A 1 -6.12 32.04 1.81
N LYS A 2 -7.10 32.44 2.66
CA LYS A 2 -7.83 31.51 3.55
C LYS A 2 -8.72 30.46 2.84
N LEU A 3 -9.29 30.77 1.67
CA LEU A 3 -10.15 29.85 0.92
C LEU A 3 -9.39 28.67 0.27
N GLU A 4 -8.15 28.92 -0.19
CA GLU A 4 -7.28 27.90 -0.80
C GLU A 4 -6.86 26.82 0.20
N LEU A 5 -6.61 27.20 1.46
CA LEU A 5 -6.24 26.25 2.52
C LEU A 5 -7.40 25.27 2.81
N LYS A 6 -8.63 25.78 2.91
CA LYS A 6 -9.82 24.95 3.21
C LYS A 6 -10.04 23.87 2.14
N HIS A 7 -9.74 24.18 0.88
CA HIS A 7 -9.86 23.24 -0.25
C HIS A 7 -8.79 22.13 -0.25
N LYS A 8 -7.64 22.34 0.42
CA LYS A 8 -6.57 21.34 0.50
C LYS A 8 -6.60 20.53 1.81
N VAL A 9 -7.04 21.14 2.92
CA VAL A 9 -7.10 20.48 4.23
C VAL A 9 -8.03 19.28 4.23
N LEU A 10 -9.23 19.41 3.65
CA LEU A 10 -10.20 18.31 3.63
C LEU A 10 -9.68 17.08 2.83
N PRO A 11 -9.15 17.21 1.60
CA PRO A 11 -8.50 16.10 0.91
C PRO A 11 -7.35 15.46 1.70
N VAL A 12 -6.48 16.26 2.32
CA VAL A 12 -5.38 15.72 3.14
C VAL A 12 -5.92 14.88 4.31
N LEU A 13 -6.94 15.37 5.00
CA LEU A 13 -7.56 14.68 6.13
C LEU A 13 -8.25 13.38 5.69
N ILE A 14 -8.95 13.39 4.57
CA ILE A 14 -9.58 12.20 3.99
C ILE A 14 -8.51 11.18 3.58
N LEU A 15 -7.44 11.61 2.90
CA LEU A 15 -6.36 10.73 2.48
C LEU A 15 -5.60 10.14 3.68
N THR A 16 -5.41 10.92 4.73
CA THR A 16 -4.73 10.42 5.94
C THR A 16 -5.59 9.46 6.71
N VAL A 17 -6.71 9.94 7.26
CA VAL A 17 -7.58 9.14 8.13
C VAL A 17 -8.17 7.98 7.34
N GLY A 18 -8.75 8.26 6.18
CA GLY A 18 -9.32 7.24 5.32
C GLY A 18 -8.28 6.27 4.79
N GLY A 19 -7.08 6.73 4.45
CA GLY A 19 -5.99 5.89 3.96
C GLY A 19 -5.50 4.91 5.01
N VAL A 20 -5.31 5.37 6.26
CA VAL A 20 -4.94 4.50 7.39
C VAL A 20 -6.05 3.50 7.69
N LEU A 21 -7.31 3.93 7.71
CA LEU A 21 -8.45 3.04 7.93
C LEU A 21 -8.53 1.95 6.85
N LEU A 22 -8.39 2.33 5.58
CA LEU A 22 -8.40 1.40 4.45
C LEU A 22 -7.22 0.42 4.52
N LEU A 23 -6.04 0.90 4.90
CA LEU A 23 -4.88 0.05 5.11
C LEU A 23 -5.11 -0.94 6.26
N GLY A 24 -5.69 -0.49 7.37
CA GLY A 24 -6.08 -1.35 8.49
C GLY A 24 -7.03 -2.47 8.05
N LEU A 25 -8.08 -2.13 7.31
CA LEU A 25 -8.99 -3.11 6.71
C LEU A 25 -8.27 -4.09 5.77
N THR A 26 -7.28 -3.59 5.04
CA THR A 26 -6.48 -4.41 4.13
C THR A 26 -5.62 -5.42 4.89
N PHE A 27 -4.98 -5.01 5.98
CA PHE A 27 -4.22 -5.93 6.83
C PHE A 27 -5.11 -6.93 7.55
N MET A 28 -6.31 -6.53 8.00
CA MET A 28 -7.30 -7.46 8.53
C MET A 28 -7.73 -8.49 7.48
N GLY A 29 -7.96 -8.05 6.24
CA GLY A 29 -8.26 -8.93 5.12
C GLY A 29 -7.12 -9.91 4.82
N TYR A 30 -5.88 -9.43 4.76
CA TYR A 30 -4.69 -10.28 4.61
C TYR A 30 -4.57 -11.30 5.75
N TYR A 31 -4.75 -10.86 7.00
CA TYR A 31 -4.71 -11.75 8.16
C TYR A 31 -5.80 -12.82 8.09
N GLY A 32 -7.00 -12.47 7.62
CA GLY A 32 -8.06 -13.44 7.33
C GLY A 32 -7.65 -14.48 6.29
N VAL A 33 -7.00 -14.06 5.19
CA VAL A 33 -6.45 -14.98 4.17
C VAL A 33 -5.42 -15.93 4.78
N VAL A 34 -4.53 -15.41 5.63
CA VAL A 34 -3.52 -16.22 6.33
C VAL A 34 -4.18 -17.25 7.24
N LEU A 35 -5.11 -16.85 8.12
CA LEU A 35 -5.79 -17.76 9.04
C LEU A 35 -6.55 -18.87 8.31
N LEU A 36 -7.23 -18.53 7.22
CA LEU A 36 -7.91 -19.53 6.39
C LEU A 36 -6.89 -20.46 5.72
N GLY A 37 -5.80 -19.91 5.19
CA GLY A 37 -4.71 -20.69 4.59
C GLY A 37 -4.05 -21.64 5.58
N GLU A 38 -3.72 -21.18 6.79
CA GLU A 38 -3.16 -22.02 7.85
C GLU A 38 -4.09 -23.18 8.20
N ARG A 39 -5.40 -22.90 8.34
CA ARG A 39 -6.39 -23.92 8.68
C ARG A 39 -6.60 -24.95 7.57
N PHE A 40 -6.78 -24.50 6.32
CA PHE A 40 -7.20 -25.35 5.21
C PHE A 40 -6.05 -25.94 4.38
N ILE A 41 -4.89 -25.26 4.32
CA ILE A 41 -3.73 -25.69 3.53
C ILE A 41 -2.67 -26.31 4.43
N ALA A 42 -2.39 -25.71 5.58
CA ALA A 42 -1.33 -26.14 6.49
C ALA A 42 -1.81 -27.02 7.66
N GLY A 43 -3.08 -27.45 7.65
CA GLY A 43 -3.64 -28.34 8.67
C GLY A 43 -3.64 -27.75 10.09
N GLY A 44 -3.63 -26.42 10.20
CA GLY A 44 -3.52 -25.71 11.48
C GLY A 44 -2.09 -25.58 12.01
N ASN A 45 -1.05 -25.92 11.24
CA ASN A 45 0.35 -25.69 11.60
C ASN A 45 0.90 -24.43 10.90
N PRO A 46 1.09 -23.30 11.61
CA PRO A 46 1.57 -22.05 11.02
C PRO A 46 2.97 -22.16 10.38
N GLN A 47 3.82 -23.06 10.87
CA GLN A 47 5.20 -23.20 10.39
C GLN A 47 5.28 -23.80 8.98
N LEU A 48 4.26 -24.56 8.58
CA LEU A 48 4.18 -25.15 7.24
C LEU A 48 3.54 -24.20 6.22
N PHE A 49 2.96 -23.09 6.67
CA PHE A 49 2.27 -22.16 5.78
C PHE A 49 3.27 -21.22 5.08
N PRO A 50 3.31 -21.16 3.74
CA PRO A 50 4.28 -20.35 3.01
C PRO A 50 3.92 -18.85 3.05
N MET A 51 4.29 -18.19 4.15
CA MET A 51 3.95 -16.79 4.44
C MET A 51 4.32 -15.82 3.32
N ASP A 52 5.50 -15.97 2.72
CA ASP A 52 5.96 -15.06 1.67
C ASP A 52 5.11 -15.17 0.39
N ARG A 53 4.67 -16.38 0.05
CA ARG A 53 3.75 -16.59 -1.07
C ARG A 53 2.40 -15.97 -0.78
N ALA A 54 1.88 -16.17 0.43
CA ALA A 54 0.61 -15.57 0.85
C ALA A 54 0.65 -14.04 0.75
N ARG A 55 1.69 -13.41 1.32
CA ARG A 55 1.91 -11.95 1.22
C ARG A 55 1.92 -11.47 -0.23
N PHE A 56 2.69 -12.14 -1.09
CA PHE A 56 2.83 -11.78 -2.49
C PHE A 56 1.49 -11.90 -3.25
N PHE A 57 0.78 -13.03 -3.11
CA PHE A 57 -0.49 -13.23 -3.79
C PHE A 57 -1.56 -12.26 -3.30
N THR A 58 -1.68 -12.04 -1.98
CA THR A 58 -2.64 -11.07 -1.46
C THR A 58 -2.33 -9.66 -1.96
N MET A 59 -1.06 -9.25 -1.94
CA MET A 59 -0.62 -7.97 -2.52
C MET A 59 -1.00 -7.85 -4.00
N ALA A 60 -0.71 -8.87 -4.81
CA ALA A 60 -1.03 -8.88 -6.23
C ALA A 60 -2.55 -8.76 -6.47
N VAL A 61 -3.37 -9.50 -5.72
CA VAL A 61 -4.83 -9.45 -5.80
C VAL A 61 -5.34 -8.04 -5.46
N ILE A 62 -4.89 -7.44 -4.36
CA ILE A 62 -5.31 -6.09 -3.96
C ILE A 62 -4.92 -5.07 -5.03
N PHE A 63 -3.72 -5.19 -5.61
CA PHE A 63 -3.25 -4.29 -6.66
C PHE A 63 -4.09 -4.43 -7.95
N ILE A 64 -4.44 -5.66 -8.35
CA ILE A 64 -5.33 -5.92 -9.49
C ILE A 64 -6.71 -5.33 -9.23
N VAL A 65 -7.30 -5.58 -8.06
CA VAL A 65 -8.60 -5.02 -7.66
C VAL A 65 -8.57 -3.50 -7.72
N TYR A 66 -7.52 -2.88 -7.20
CA TYR A 66 -7.34 -1.43 -7.31
C TYR A 66 -7.32 -0.96 -8.78
N ILE A 67 -6.55 -1.61 -9.66
CA ILE A 67 -6.51 -1.24 -11.08
C ILE A 67 -7.90 -1.36 -11.70
N LEU A 68 -8.64 -2.44 -11.44
CA LEU A 68 -9.99 -2.64 -11.98
C LEU A 68 -10.96 -1.57 -11.48
N VAL A 69 -11.04 -1.35 -10.16
CA VAL A 69 -11.94 -0.37 -9.54
C VAL A 69 -11.59 1.06 -9.99
N SER A 70 -10.29 1.40 -10.06
CA SER A 70 -9.84 2.75 -10.44
C SER A 70 -10.19 3.15 -11.87
N ARG A 71 -10.51 2.20 -12.75
CA ARG A 71 -10.99 2.49 -14.12
C ARG A 71 -12.39 3.09 -14.11
N PHE A 72 -13.24 2.69 -13.15
CA PHE A 72 -14.64 3.14 -13.07
C PHE A 72 -14.81 4.41 -12.26
N LEU A 73 -13.86 4.71 -11.37
CA LEU A 73 -13.91 5.94 -10.58
C LEU A 73 -13.59 7.15 -11.46
N LYS A 74 -14.31 8.26 -11.26
CA LYS A 74 -13.99 9.57 -11.87
C LYS A 74 -13.20 10.48 -10.93
N SER A 75 -13.37 10.30 -9.61
CA SER A 75 -12.73 11.13 -8.59
C SER A 75 -11.26 10.77 -8.37
N ASP A 76 -10.37 11.73 -8.55
CA ASP A 76 -8.94 11.59 -8.23
C ASP A 76 -8.71 11.35 -6.74
N LEU A 77 -9.56 11.92 -5.87
CA LEU A 77 -9.47 11.74 -4.43
C LEU A 77 -9.70 10.27 -4.06
N LEU A 78 -10.77 9.66 -4.57
CA LEU A 78 -11.08 8.25 -4.30
C LEU A 78 -10.01 7.32 -4.86
N LYS A 79 -9.49 7.60 -6.06
CA LYS A 79 -8.39 6.80 -6.62
C LYS A 79 -7.12 6.92 -5.79
N SER A 80 -6.77 8.13 -5.34
CA SER A 80 -5.60 8.37 -4.50
C SER A 80 -5.76 7.68 -3.14
N LEU A 81 -6.95 7.75 -2.55
CA LEU A 81 -7.30 7.05 -1.31
C LEU A 81 -7.14 5.54 -1.46
N LEU A 82 -7.75 4.96 -2.50
CA LEU A 82 -7.67 3.52 -2.77
C LEU A 82 -6.26 3.05 -3.14
N PHE A 83 -5.40 3.94 -3.65
CA PHE A 83 -4.02 3.62 -4.00
C PHE A 83 -3.13 3.43 -2.76
N ILE A 84 -3.43 4.08 -1.63
CA ILE A 84 -2.61 4.02 -0.41
C ILE A 84 -2.41 2.58 0.04
N SER A 85 -3.49 1.81 0.11
CA SER A 85 -3.46 0.41 0.56
C SER A 85 -2.58 -0.51 -0.32
N PRO A 86 -2.87 -0.72 -1.62
CA PRO A 86 -2.08 -1.62 -2.47
C PRO A 86 -0.62 -1.20 -2.57
N PHE A 87 -0.34 0.10 -2.62
CA PHE A 87 1.02 0.59 -2.72
C PHE A 87 1.80 0.39 -1.42
N THR A 88 1.20 0.70 -0.25
CA THR A 88 1.84 0.42 1.04
C THR A 88 2.11 -1.08 1.21
N MET A 89 1.14 -1.94 0.87
CA MET A 89 1.30 -3.39 0.94
C MET A 89 2.44 -3.85 0.03
N ALA A 90 2.53 -3.34 -1.20
CA ALA A 90 3.64 -3.66 -2.10
C ALA A 90 5.00 -3.32 -1.51
N LEU A 91 5.15 -2.13 -0.92
CA LEU A 91 6.39 -1.73 -0.26
C LEU A 91 6.71 -2.62 0.96
N VAL A 92 5.72 -2.92 1.80
CA VAL A 92 5.89 -3.82 2.96
C VAL A 92 6.33 -5.21 2.52
N VAL A 93 5.72 -5.78 1.48
CA VAL A 93 6.12 -7.11 0.96
C VAL A 93 7.58 -7.09 0.49
N VAL A 94 8.02 -6.02 -0.17
CA VAL A 94 9.42 -5.87 -0.59
C VAL A 94 10.35 -5.79 0.63
N ILE A 95 10.03 -4.97 1.63
CA ILE A 95 10.86 -4.82 2.84
C ILE A 95 11.00 -6.17 3.54
N LEU A 96 9.89 -6.89 3.74
CA LEU A 96 9.89 -8.18 4.41
C LEU A 96 10.62 -9.27 3.61
N LYS A 97 10.53 -9.23 2.28
CA LYS A 97 11.26 -10.17 1.42
C LYS A 97 12.78 -10.00 1.51
N TYR A 98 13.24 -8.76 1.67
CA TYR A 98 14.66 -8.42 1.77
C TYR A 98 15.06 -8.06 3.21
N TYR A 99 14.37 -8.61 4.21
CA TYR A 99 14.56 -8.23 5.61
C TYR A 99 15.99 -8.48 6.10
N GLU A 100 16.63 -9.56 5.63
CA GLU A 100 18.03 -9.87 5.95
C GLU A 100 19.05 -8.94 5.27
N THR A 101 18.64 -8.19 4.24
CA THR A 101 19.50 -7.29 3.47
C THR A 101 18.90 -5.88 3.45
N PRO A 102 18.92 -5.15 4.59
CA PRO A 102 18.14 -3.92 4.77
C PRO A 102 18.51 -2.80 3.79
N PHE A 103 19.78 -2.70 3.39
CA PHE A 103 20.21 -1.74 2.39
C PHE A 103 19.64 -2.05 0.99
N ALA A 104 19.56 -3.34 0.62
CA ALA A 104 18.93 -3.76 -0.63
C ALA A 104 17.42 -3.51 -0.59
N ALA A 105 16.77 -3.80 0.54
CA ALA A 105 15.36 -3.47 0.75
C ALA A 105 15.09 -1.98 0.55
N LEU A 106 15.86 -1.12 1.21
CA LEU A 106 15.70 0.34 1.11
C LEU A 106 15.93 0.84 -0.30
N ALA A 107 16.96 0.34 -1.00
CA ALA A 107 17.24 0.69 -2.39
C ALA A 107 16.06 0.34 -3.32
N ILE A 108 15.47 -0.85 -3.18
CA ILE A 108 14.35 -1.29 -4.02
C ILE A 108 13.08 -0.49 -3.69
N VAL A 109 12.77 -0.25 -2.42
CA VAL A 109 11.61 0.55 -1.99
C VAL A 109 11.74 1.99 -2.48
N ALA A 110 12.91 2.61 -2.32
CA ALA A 110 13.19 3.95 -2.84
C ALA A 110 13.05 4.00 -4.36
N LEU A 111 13.57 3.01 -5.08
CA LEU A 111 13.41 2.90 -6.53
C LEU A 111 11.93 2.80 -6.93
N LEU A 112 11.14 1.93 -6.30
CA LEU A 112 9.70 1.77 -6.57
C LEU A 112 8.92 3.07 -6.29
N TYR A 113 9.27 3.76 -5.20
CA TYR A 113 8.70 5.05 -4.87
C TYR A 113 9.02 6.10 -5.94
N LEU A 114 10.29 6.27 -6.30
CA LEU A 114 10.72 7.24 -7.31
C LEU A 114 10.13 6.94 -8.70
N LEU A 115 10.08 5.68 -9.10
CA LEU A 115 9.44 5.26 -10.35
C LEU A 115 7.94 5.62 -10.35
N THR A 116 7.26 5.40 -9.22
CA THR A 116 5.84 5.76 -9.07
C THR A 116 5.65 7.27 -9.21
N LEU A 117 6.49 8.08 -8.55
CA LEU A 117 6.46 9.54 -8.71
C LEU A 117 6.75 9.97 -10.15
N GLY A 118 7.72 9.33 -10.81
CA GLY A 118 8.05 9.57 -12.21
C GLY A 118 6.86 9.30 -13.14
N VAL A 119 6.17 8.18 -12.96
CA VAL A 119 4.95 7.83 -13.72
C VAL A 119 3.84 8.85 -13.47
N PHE A 120 3.65 9.29 -12.23
CA PHE A 120 2.65 10.31 -11.90
C PHE A 120 2.98 11.66 -12.53
N ARG A 121 4.27 12.01 -12.61
CA ARG A 121 4.76 13.22 -13.27
C ARG A 121 4.51 13.17 -14.77
N MET A 122 4.86 12.07 -15.43
CA MET A 122 4.64 11.87 -16.87
C MET A 122 3.15 11.93 -17.23
N LYS A 123 2.29 11.32 -16.42
CA LYS A 123 0.84 11.33 -16.62
C LYS A 123 0.14 12.59 -16.09
N LYS A 124 0.90 13.59 -15.63
CA LYS A 124 0.40 14.86 -15.06
C LYS A 124 -0.72 14.63 -14.03
N ARG A 125 -0.56 13.64 -13.16
CA ARG A 125 -1.54 13.28 -12.14
C ARG A 125 -1.72 14.41 -11.13
N ASN A 126 -2.89 14.44 -10.50
CA ASN A 126 -3.23 15.36 -9.42
C ASN A 126 -2.29 15.19 -8.22
N TRP A 127 -2.05 16.26 -7.45
CA TRP A 127 -1.14 16.28 -6.30
C TRP A 127 -1.48 15.23 -5.23
N MET A 128 -2.76 14.86 -5.13
CA MET A 128 -3.27 13.86 -4.19
C MET A 128 -2.58 12.49 -4.35
N TYR A 129 -2.19 12.13 -5.57
CA TYR A 129 -1.47 10.88 -5.85
C TYR A 129 -0.05 10.88 -5.24
N TYR A 130 0.64 12.02 -5.30
CA TYR A 130 1.97 12.18 -4.72
C TYR A 130 1.90 12.13 -3.20
N TYR A 131 0.87 12.75 -2.62
CA TYR A 131 0.60 12.67 -1.19
C TYR A 131 0.36 11.23 -0.75
N ALA A 132 -0.53 10.51 -1.45
CA ALA A 132 -0.83 9.10 -1.18
C ALA A 132 0.43 8.21 -1.27
N ALA A 133 1.26 8.40 -2.30
CA ALA A 133 2.52 7.66 -2.45
C ALA A 133 3.50 7.96 -1.31
N SER A 134 3.67 9.23 -0.95
CA SER A 134 4.58 9.66 0.13
C SER A 134 4.13 9.08 1.47
N MET A 135 2.84 9.15 1.76
CA MET A 135 2.25 8.58 2.97
C MET A 135 2.45 7.06 3.03
N SER A 136 2.20 6.37 1.92
CA SER A 136 2.41 4.92 1.82
C SER A 136 3.86 4.52 2.08
N PHE A 137 4.81 5.30 1.55
CA PHE A 137 6.24 5.09 1.76
C PHE A 137 6.62 5.24 3.24
N VAL A 138 6.17 6.32 3.89
CA VAL A 138 6.42 6.56 5.32
C VAL A 138 5.82 5.45 6.19
N ILE A 139 4.58 5.04 5.92
CA ILE A 139 3.92 3.98 6.69
C ILE A 139 4.63 2.64 6.49
N ALA A 140 5.00 2.29 5.26
CA ALA A 140 5.68 1.03 4.96
C ALA A 140 7.02 0.93 5.71
N LEU A 141 7.81 2.01 5.72
CA LEU A 141 9.04 2.07 6.50
C LEU A 141 8.76 1.97 8.00
N ALA A 142 7.84 2.78 8.54
CA ALA A 142 7.53 2.74 9.97
C ALA A 142 7.04 1.36 10.45
N TYR A 143 6.32 0.64 9.60
CA TYR A 143 5.77 -0.68 9.90
C TYR A 143 6.78 -1.82 9.76
N ALA A 144 7.53 -1.87 8.66
CA ALA A 144 8.33 -3.04 8.29
C ALA A 144 9.85 -2.86 8.50
N TRP A 145 10.31 -1.68 8.92
CA TRP A 145 11.74 -1.43 9.11
C TRP A 145 12.32 -2.36 10.19
N PRO A 146 13.52 -2.95 9.94
CA PRO A 146 14.19 -3.78 10.93
C PRO A 146 14.49 -2.96 12.20
N ARG A 147 14.23 -3.58 13.35
CA ARG A 147 14.51 -3.00 14.66
C ARG A 147 15.65 -3.76 15.32
#